data_AF-A0A920KN54-F1
#
_entry.id   AF-A0A920KN54-F1
#
_cell.length_a   1.000
_cell.length_b   1.000
_cell.length_c   1.000
_cell.angle_alpha   90.00
_cell.angle_beta   90.00
_cell.angle_gamma   90.00
#
_symmetry.space_group_name_H-M   'P 1'
#
loop_
_entity.id
_entity.type
_entity.pdbx_description
1 polymer ?
#
loop_
_entity_poly.entity_id
_entity_poly.type
_entity_poly.pdbx_seq_one_letter_code
_entity_poly.pdbx_strand_id
1 'polypeptide(L)'
;MNTATQLFDDAEKGSSLWHDAWLRLRKNKLALFGGSVLLFMMSLRCSRRGSLPTATRQNLDLGASPPSAAHWLGTDIFGRDVLTQSCTGSYFARRGLHCHRGALLIGVTWGAVAGYVGGRVDAVMMRLVDILYALPFMIFIVLLMVVFGRNICSCFWPLARWNGSPWPGSCAPRCNRYGSRSLSRRRCFVGLSRGDYP
;
A
#
# COMPACT_ATOMS: atom_id res chain seq x y z
N MET A 1 -25.83 -40.61 33.46
CA MET A 1 -25.46 -39.50 32.57
C MET A 1 -24.14 -39.89 31.93
N ASN A 2 -24.19 -40.33 30.68
CA ASN A 2 -23.20 -41.22 30.12
C ASN A 2 -22.12 -40.41 29.40
N THR A 3 -20.85 -40.71 29.68
CA THR A 3 -19.67 -40.09 29.07
C THR A 3 -19.70 -40.07 27.54
N ALA A 4 -20.38 -41.04 26.91
CA ALA A 4 -20.58 -41.08 25.46
C ALA A 4 -21.32 -39.85 24.92
N THR A 5 -22.39 -39.37 25.57
CA THR A 5 -23.13 -38.18 25.14
C THR A 5 -22.29 -36.89 25.22
N GLN A 6 -21.32 -36.81 26.14
CA GLN A 6 -20.45 -35.62 26.23
C GLN A 6 -19.42 -35.58 25.10
N LEU A 7 -18.87 -36.73 24.69
CA LEU A 7 -17.92 -36.79 23.56
C LEU A 7 -18.56 -36.40 22.22
N PHE A 8 -19.84 -36.74 22.01
CA PHE A 8 -20.58 -36.31 20.83
C PHE A 8 -20.88 -34.80 20.85
N ASP A 9 -21.25 -34.25 22.01
CA ASP A 9 -21.51 -32.80 22.19
C ASP A 9 -20.24 -31.96 22.01
N ASP A 10 -19.08 -32.46 22.47
CA ASP A 10 -17.77 -31.82 22.28
C ASP A 10 -17.24 -31.93 20.84
N ALA A 11 -17.59 -33.00 20.12
CA ALA A 11 -17.28 -33.14 18.69
C ALA A 11 -18.18 -32.27 17.79
N GLU A 12 -19.42 -32.02 18.21
CA GLU A 12 -20.38 -31.16 17.51
C GLU A 12 -20.10 -29.67 17.73
N LYS A 13 -19.50 -29.31 18.88
CA LYS A 13 -18.89 -27.99 19.09
C LYS A 13 -17.59 -27.84 18.28
N GLY A 14 -17.70 -27.81 16.95
CA GLY A 14 -16.60 -27.43 16.08
C GLY A 14 -16.07 -26.05 16.49
N SER A 15 -14.84 -25.99 16.99
CA SER A 15 -14.21 -24.73 17.32
C SER A 15 -14.15 -23.88 16.05
N SER A 16 -14.59 -22.62 16.14
CA SER A 16 -14.61 -21.78 14.93
C SER A 16 -13.17 -21.66 14.40
N LEU A 17 -13.01 -21.82 13.08
CA LEU A 17 -11.72 -21.74 12.39
C LEU A 17 -10.95 -20.44 12.73
N TRP A 18 -11.69 -19.36 13.00
CA TRP A 18 -11.14 -18.08 13.45
C TRP A 18 -10.52 -18.11 14.85
N HIS A 19 -11.17 -18.79 15.80
CA HIS A 19 -10.62 -18.95 17.15
C HIS A 19 -9.35 -19.79 17.10
N ASP A 20 -9.35 -20.84 16.28
CA ASP A 20 -8.21 -21.74 16.13
C ASP A 20 -7.03 -21.05 15.44
N ALA A 21 -7.29 -20.23 14.42
CA ALA A 21 -6.29 -19.38 13.76
C ALA A 21 -5.72 -18.32 14.71
N TRP A 22 -6.55 -17.65 15.51
CA TRP A 22 -6.11 -16.66 16.50
C TRP A 22 -5.21 -17.27 17.58
N LEU A 23 -5.54 -18.49 18.02
CA LEU A 23 -4.73 -19.22 18.98
C LEU A 23 -3.33 -19.52 18.44
N ARG A 24 -3.24 -19.94 17.17
CA ARG A 24 -1.97 -20.22 16.48
C ARG A 24 -1.15 -18.95 16.26
N LEU A 25 -1.81 -17.83 15.92
CA LEU A 25 -1.12 -16.55 15.74
C LEU A 25 -0.51 -16.04 17.05
N ARG A 26 -1.23 -16.16 18.18
CA ARG A 26 -0.71 -15.75 19.50
C ARG A 26 0.44 -16.61 20.01
N LYS A 27 0.55 -17.86 19.56
CA LYS A 27 1.68 -18.73 19.92
C LYS A 27 2.98 -18.30 19.22
N ASN A 28 2.90 -17.62 18.08
CA ASN A 28 4.07 -17.16 17.33
C ASN A 28 4.57 -15.79 17.83
N LYS A 29 5.62 -15.81 18.66
CA LYS A 29 6.27 -14.59 19.20
C LYS A 29 6.79 -13.65 18.10
N LEU A 30 7.30 -14.20 17.00
CA LEU A 30 7.78 -13.43 15.84
C LEU A 30 6.64 -12.71 15.10
N ALA A 31 5.50 -13.39 14.90
CA ALA A 31 4.34 -12.80 14.24
C ALA A 31 3.71 -11.69 15.10
N LEU A 32 3.65 -11.89 16.41
CA LEU A 32 3.19 -10.86 17.36
C LEU A 32 4.13 -9.65 17.41
N PHE A 33 5.44 -9.86 17.37
CA PHE A 33 6.42 -8.77 17.34
C PHE A 33 6.32 -7.95 16.05
N GLY A 34 6.21 -8.60 14.89
CA GLY A 34 5.98 -7.89 13.62
C GLY A 34 4.66 -7.12 13.60
N GLY A 35 3.58 -7.74 14.09
CA GLY A 35 2.27 -7.10 14.20
C GLY A 35 2.26 -5.90 15.16
N SER A 36 2.93 -6.00 16.30
CA SER A 36 3.01 -4.91 17.28
C SER A 36 3.82 -3.73 16.76
N VAL A 37 4.95 -3.97 16.08
CA VAL A 37 5.76 -2.92 15.43
C VAL A 37 4.95 -2.20 14.35
N LEU A 38 4.22 -2.94 13.50
CA LEU A 38 3.36 -2.34 12.47
C LEU A 38 2.25 -1.47 13.07
N LEU A 39 1.58 -1.96 14.12
CA LEU A 39 0.53 -1.20 14.82
C LEU A 39 1.10 0.03 15.53
N PHE A 40 2.29 -0.08 16.12
CA PHE A 40 3.00 1.03 16.74
C PHE A 40 3.34 2.11 15.72
N MET A 41 3.90 1.74 14.57
CA MET A 41 4.20 2.66 13.47
C MET A 41 2.92 3.31 12.88
N MET A 42 1.81 2.57 12.81
CA MET A 42 0.52 3.12 12.39
C MET A 42 -0.04 4.12 13.42
N SER A 43 0.14 3.84 14.71
CA SER A 43 -0.33 4.68 15.82
C SER A 43 0.46 5.98 15.94
N LEU A 44 1.78 5.93 15.80
CA LEU A 44 2.65 7.13 15.74
C LEU A 44 2.19 8.12 14.67
N ARG A 45 1.65 7.62 13.55
CA ARG A 45 1.09 8.48 12.50
C ARG A 45 -0.22 9.16 12.91
N CYS A 46 -1.07 8.48 13.69
CA CYS A 46 -2.33 9.06 14.16
C CYS A 46 -2.06 10.26 15.09
N SER A 47 -1.04 10.15 15.94
CA SER A 47 -0.60 11.23 16.84
C SER A 47 0.09 12.38 16.08
N ARG A 48 0.87 12.07 15.03
CA ARG A 48 1.61 13.07 14.24
C ARG A 48 0.78 13.58 13.05
N ARG A 49 -0.48 13.97 13.28
CA ARG A 49 -1.45 14.36 12.23
C ARG A 49 -1.20 15.74 11.60
N GLY A 50 -0.28 16.55 12.12
CA GLY A 50 -0.03 17.93 11.65
C GLY A 50 1.29 18.19 10.90
N SER A 51 2.38 17.48 11.18
CA SER A 51 3.72 17.98 10.82
C SER A 51 4.61 16.91 10.17
N LEU A 52 4.37 16.54 8.91
CA LEU A 52 5.39 15.83 8.13
C LEU A 52 5.38 16.22 6.63
N PRO A 53 5.74 17.47 6.26
CA PRO A 53 6.26 17.78 4.93
C PRO A 53 7.80 17.89 4.91
N THR A 54 8.50 17.35 5.91
CA THR A 54 9.98 17.43 6.01
C THR A 54 10.71 16.20 5.45
N ALA A 55 10.02 15.11 5.10
CA ALA A 55 10.64 13.89 4.56
C ALA A 55 11.40 14.11 3.23
N THR A 56 11.07 15.14 2.48
CA THR A 56 11.61 15.40 1.14
C THR A 56 12.64 16.52 1.13
N ARG A 57 12.79 17.28 2.21
CA ARG A 57 13.82 18.32 2.31
C ARG A 57 15.17 17.63 2.45
N GLN A 58 16.00 17.73 1.42
CA GLN A 58 17.38 17.25 1.43
C GLN A 58 18.25 18.32 2.07
N ASN A 59 19.09 17.91 3.02
CA ASN A 59 20.01 18.81 3.70
C ASN A 59 21.38 18.14 3.69
N LEU A 60 22.13 18.34 2.60
CA LEU A 60 23.41 17.65 2.36
C LEU A 60 24.47 17.98 3.42
N ASP A 61 24.33 19.13 4.10
CA ASP A 61 25.25 19.55 5.18
C ASP A 61 25.19 18.63 6.40
N LEU A 62 24.07 17.94 6.64
CA LEU A 62 23.87 17.09 7.82
C LEU A 62 24.38 15.65 7.65
N GLY A 63 24.80 15.27 6.43
CA GLY A 63 25.40 13.97 6.11
C GLY A 63 24.63 12.77 6.68
N ALA A 64 25.32 11.64 6.86
CA ALA A 64 24.81 10.51 7.65
C ALA A 64 25.19 10.74 9.12
N SER A 65 24.28 11.32 9.89
CA SER A 65 24.50 11.62 11.31
C SER A 65 23.87 10.57 12.25
N PRO A 66 24.53 10.27 13.39
CA PRO A 66 24.00 9.34 14.40
C PRO A 66 22.73 9.87 15.08
N PRO A 67 21.97 9.02 15.81
CA PRO A 67 20.72 9.42 16.43
C PRO A 67 20.92 10.56 17.44
N SER A 68 20.06 11.58 17.34
CA SER A 68 20.08 12.79 18.18
C SER A 68 18.66 13.22 18.55
N ALA A 69 18.51 14.14 19.51
CA ALA A 69 17.19 14.65 19.91
C ALA A 69 16.42 15.31 18.74
N ALA A 70 17.15 15.84 17.75
CA ALA A 70 16.59 16.37 16.50
C ALA A 70 16.23 15.26 15.48
N HIS A 71 16.98 14.15 15.47
CA HIS A 71 16.79 13.01 14.56
C HIS A 71 16.82 11.69 15.33
N TRP A 72 15.65 11.22 15.78
CA TRP A 72 15.55 10.07 16.71
C TRP A 72 16.13 8.76 16.16
N LEU A 73 16.08 8.57 14.83
CA LEU A 73 16.66 7.41 14.14
C LEU A 73 17.87 7.79 13.27
N GLY A 74 18.41 9.00 13.43
CA GLY A 74 19.48 9.53 12.58
C GLY A 74 19.00 9.94 11.19
N THR A 75 19.97 10.25 10.33
CA THR A 75 19.73 10.71 8.96
C THR A 75 20.35 9.77 7.92
N ASP A 76 19.70 9.68 6.76
CA ASP A 76 20.19 8.97 5.56
C ASP A 76 21.35 9.74 4.90
N ILE A 77 22.04 9.14 3.93
CA ILE A 77 23.17 9.77 3.18
C ILE A 77 22.82 11.11 2.52
N PHE A 78 21.52 11.39 2.37
CA PHE A 78 20.99 12.64 1.82
C PHE A 78 20.52 13.65 2.88
N GLY A 79 20.85 13.42 4.16
CA GLY A 79 20.45 14.27 5.29
C GLY A 79 18.95 14.25 5.58
N ARG A 80 18.25 13.18 5.19
CA ARG A 80 16.80 13.01 5.44
C ARG A 80 16.57 12.21 6.72
N ASP A 81 15.58 12.63 7.51
CA ASP A 81 15.17 11.92 8.73
C ASP A 81 14.54 10.55 8.40
N VAL A 82 15.21 9.48 8.84
CA VAL A 82 14.82 8.08 8.60
C VAL A 82 13.50 7.71 9.28
N LEU A 83 13.23 8.30 10.46
CA LEU A 83 11.98 8.08 11.19
C LEU A 83 10.80 8.64 10.40
N THR A 84 10.95 9.87 9.92
CA THR A 84 9.92 10.56 9.13
C THR A 84 9.66 9.86 7.79
N GLN A 85 10.70 9.33 7.13
CA GLN A 85 10.56 8.52 5.92
C GLN A 85 9.80 7.22 6.18
N SER A 86 10.15 6.50 7.25
CA SER A 86 9.50 5.24 7.62
C SER A 86 8.03 5.44 8.00
N CYS A 87 7.71 6.51 8.73
CA CYS A 87 6.33 6.91 9.03
C CYS A 87 5.54 7.30 7.78
N THR A 88 6.20 7.81 6.74
CA THR A 88 5.54 8.13 5.47
C THR A 88 5.25 6.86 4.66
N GLY A 89 6.15 5.88 4.69
CA GLY A 89 5.97 4.55 4.10
C GLY A 89 4.73 3.81 4.64
N SER A 90 4.47 3.88 5.95
CA SER A 90 3.33 3.21 6.57
C SER A 90 1.96 3.71 6.08
N TYR A 91 1.87 4.96 5.60
CA TYR A 91 0.66 5.48 4.96
C TYR A 91 0.36 4.82 3.60
N PHE A 92 1.40 4.51 2.83
CA PHE A 92 1.25 3.76 1.58
C PHE A 92 0.88 2.31 1.86
N ALA A 93 1.45 1.69 2.90
CA ALA A 93 1.11 0.32 3.32
C ALA A 93 -0.39 0.16 3.67
N ARG A 94 -0.98 1.12 4.41
CA ARG A 94 -2.41 1.11 4.73
C ARG A 94 -3.29 1.13 3.48
N ARG A 95 -2.94 1.95 2.48
CA ARG A 95 -3.69 2.04 1.22
C ARG A 95 -3.50 0.80 0.36
N GLY A 96 -2.31 0.20 0.39
CA GLY A 96 -2.02 -1.10 -0.22
C GLY A 96 -2.93 -2.21 0.31
N LEU A 97 -3.15 -2.26 1.63
CA LEU A 97 -4.05 -3.25 2.24
C LEU A 97 -5.47 -3.18 1.66
N HIS A 98 -6.01 -1.97 1.50
CA HIS A 98 -7.33 -1.78 0.89
C HIS A 98 -7.38 -2.28 -0.57
N CYS A 99 -6.36 -1.94 -1.37
CA CYS A 99 -6.27 -2.41 -2.75
C CYS A 99 -6.16 -3.94 -2.83
N HIS A 100 -5.33 -4.53 -1.96
CA HIS A 100 -5.09 -5.97 -1.95
C HIS A 100 -6.32 -6.78 -1.54
N ARG A 101 -7.20 -6.23 -0.67
CA ARG A 101 -8.49 -6.88 -0.35
C ARG A 101 -9.35 -7.14 -1.58
N GLY A 102 -9.40 -6.20 -2.53
CA GLY A 102 -10.18 -6.38 -3.77
C GLY A 102 -9.58 -7.47 -4.66
N ALA A 103 -8.27 -7.43 -4.86
CA ALA A 103 -7.55 -8.45 -5.62
C ALA A 103 -7.68 -9.85 -4.98
N LEU A 104 -7.62 -9.93 -3.65
CA LEU A 104 -7.83 -11.16 -2.89
C LEU A 104 -9.22 -11.76 -3.13
N LEU A 105 -10.27 -10.94 -3.10
CA LEU A 105 -11.63 -11.46 -3.31
C LEU A 105 -11.80 -12.03 -4.71
N ILE A 106 -11.29 -11.33 -5.72
CA ILE A 106 -11.33 -11.79 -7.11
C ILE A 106 -10.48 -13.05 -7.27
N GLY A 107 -9.26 -13.06 -6.73
CA GLY A 107 -8.37 -14.23 -6.82
C GLY A 107 -8.91 -15.46 -6.08
N VAL A 108 -9.47 -15.28 -4.87
CA VAL A 108 -10.05 -16.36 -4.08
C VAL A 108 -11.30 -16.90 -4.74
N THR A 109 -12.19 -16.05 -5.26
CA THR A 109 -13.38 -16.52 -6.01
C THR A 109 -12.98 -17.26 -7.28
N TRP A 110 -12.01 -16.75 -8.04
CA TRP A 110 -11.48 -17.41 -9.23
C TRP A 110 -10.87 -18.79 -8.91
N GLY A 111 -10.01 -18.86 -7.88
CA GLY A 111 -9.38 -20.12 -7.45
C GLY A 111 -10.37 -21.11 -6.84
N ALA A 112 -11.34 -20.63 -6.07
CA ALA A 112 -12.39 -21.47 -5.48
C ALA A 112 -13.29 -22.08 -6.58
N VAL A 113 -13.63 -21.32 -7.62
CA VAL A 113 -14.40 -21.84 -8.76
C VAL A 113 -13.61 -22.91 -9.52
N ALA A 114 -12.32 -22.67 -9.77
CA ALA A 114 -11.46 -23.66 -10.44
C ALA A 114 -11.36 -24.96 -9.62
N GLY A 115 -11.15 -24.85 -8.30
CA GLY A 115 -11.05 -26.01 -7.40
C GLY A 115 -12.38 -26.73 -7.15
N TYR A 116 -13.52 -26.03 -7.22
CA TYR A 116 -14.84 -26.64 -7.00
C TYR A 116 -15.36 -27.41 -8.21
N VAL A 117 -15.24 -26.85 -9.41
CA VAL A 117 -15.78 -27.48 -10.63
C VAL A 117 -14.89 -28.63 -11.10
N GLY A 118 -13.57 -28.50 -10.97
CA GLY A 118 -12.60 -29.51 -11.37
C GLY A 118 -12.67 -29.90 -12.87
N GLY A 119 -11.76 -30.77 -13.30
CA GLY A 119 -11.79 -31.36 -14.65
C GLY A 119 -11.41 -30.37 -15.77
N ARG A 120 -12.21 -30.31 -16.85
CA ARG A 120 -11.85 -29.56 -18.07
C ARG A 120 -11.80 -28.04 -17.86
N VAL A 121 -12.58 -27.52 -16.91
CA VAL A 121 -12.61 -26.08 -16.60
C VAL A 121 -11.30 -25.65 -15.92
N ASP A 122 -10.80 -26.45 -14.98
CA ASP A 122 -9.49 -26.22 -14.36
C ASP A 122 -8.35 -26.24 -15.39
N ALA A 123 -8.37 -27.21 -16.32
CA ALA A 123 -7.39 -27.28 -17.40
C ALA A 123 -7.41 -26.04 -18.31
N VAL A 124 -8.58 -25.50 -18.65
CA VAL A 124 -8.69 -24.27 -19.45
C VAL A 124 -8.24 -23.04 -18.64
N MET A 125 -8.62 -22.95 -17.36
CA MET A 125 -8.23 -21.83 -16.50
C MET A 125 -6.71 -21.79 -16.28
N MET A 126 -6.07 -22.93 -16.05
CA MET A 126 -4.61 -23.05 -15.99
C MET A 126 -3.95 -22.58 -17.28
N ARG A 127 -4.45 -23.03 -18.44
CA ARG A 127 -3.89 -22.61 -19.74
C ARG A 127 -3.99 -21.10 -19.97
N LEU A 128 -5.09 -20.48 -19.54
CA LEU A 128 -5.27 -19.04 -19.67
C LEU A 128 -4.23 -18.28 -18.81
N VAL A 129 -4.00 -18.74 -17.58
CA VAL A 129 -2.98 -18.19 -16.67
C VAL A 129 -1.56 -18.40 -17.22
N ASP A 130 -1.26 -19.57 -17.79
CA ASP A 130 0.03 -19.84 -18.42
C ASP A 130 0.29 -18.93 -19.61
N ILE A 131 -0.71 -18.68 -20.46
CA ILE A 131 -0.60 -17.75 -21.61
C ILE A 131 -0.37 -16.31 -21.12
N LEU A 132 -1.06 -15.90 -20.05
CA LEU A 132 -0.87 -14.58 -19.43
C LEU A 132 0.55 -14.42 -18.87
N TYR A 133 1.11 -15.46 -18.24
CA TYR A 133 2.47 -15.43 -17.68
C TYR A 133 3.58 -15.65 -18.71
N ALA A 134 3.27 -16.22 -19.87
CA ALA A 134 4.23 -16.37 -20.97
C ALA A 134 4.71 -15.00 -21.50
N LEU A 135 3.90 -13.95 -21.33
CA LEU A 135 4.30 -12.58 -21.63
C LEU A 135 5.00 -11.95 -20.42
N PRO A 136 6.11 -11.23 -20.61
CA PRO A 136 6.76 -10.51 -19.52
C PRO A 136 5.78 -9.48 -18.94
N PHE A 137 5.38 -9.70 -17.68
CA PHE A 137 4.37 -8.91 -16.96
C PHE A 137 4.58 -7.39 -17.08
N MET A 138 5.84 -6.96 -17.15
CA MET A 138 6.21 -5.55 -17.34
C MET A 138 5.69 -4.98 -18.66
N ILE A 139 5.81 -5.72 -19.77
CA ILE A 139 5.34 -5.26 -21.09
C ILE A 139 3.81 -5.15 -21.09
N PHE A 140 3.13 -6.11 -20.46
CA PHE A 140 1.67 -6.10 -20.35
C PHE A 140 1.15 -4.87 -19.60
N ILE A 141 1.75 -4.53 -18.45
CA ILE A 141 1.37 -3.32 -17.69
C ILE A 141 1.63 -2.04 -18.48
N VAL A 142 2.78 -1.93 -19.15
CA VAL A 142 3.11 -0.73 -19.93
C VAL A 142 2.13 -0.56 -21.09
N LEU A 143 1.79 -1.63 -21.81
CA LEU A 143 0.79 -1.61 -22.87
C LEU A 143 -0.57 -1.14 -22.33
N LEU A 144 -1.00 -1.69 -21.19
CA LEU A 144 -2.23 -1.27 -20.50
C LEU A 144 -2.19 0.22 -20.14
N MET A 145 -1.08 0.73 -19.59
CA MET A 145 -0.96 2.16 -19.27
C MET A 145 -1.05 3.06 -20.50
N VAL A 146 -0.48 2.63 -21.64
CA VAL A 146 -0.54 3.39 -22.89
C VAL A 146 -1.96 3.37 -23.48
N VAL A 147 -2.62 2.21 -23.48
CA VAL A 147 -3.98 2.04 -24.02
C VAL A 147 -5.03 2.72 -23.13
N PHE A 148 -4.93 2.59 -21.81
CA PHE A 148 -5.89 3.14 -20.84
C PHE A 148 -5.55 4.56 -20.36
N GLY A 149 -4.38 5.10 -20.72
CA GLY A 149 -4.01 6.50 -20.62
C GLY A 149 -4.55 7.25 -19.39
N ARG A 150 -5.17 8.42 -19.62
CA ARG A 150 -5.67 9.35 -18.59
C ARG A 150 -7.10 9.01 -18.09
N ASN A 151 -7.67 7.91 -18.57
CA ASN A 151 -9.05 7.45 -18.30
C ASN A 151 -9.13 6.36 -17.21
N ILE A 152 -8.01 6.05 -16.54
CA ILE A 152 -7.93 5.09 -15.41
C ILE A 152 -8.90 5.46 -14.27
N CYS A 153 -9.25 6.74 -14.11
CA CYS A 153 -10.24 7.16 -13.12
C CYS A 153 -11.63 6.53 -13.33
N SER A 154 -12.03 6.21 -14.57
CA SER A 154 -13.33 5.57 -14.83
C SER A 154 -13.31 4.07 -14.54
N CYS A 155 -12.20 3.37 -14.78
CA CYS A 155 -12.07 1.93 -14.47
C CYS A 155 -11.96 1.65 -12.97
N PHE A 156 -11.36 2.56 -12.19
CA PHE A 156 -11.21 2.39 -10.73
C PHE A 156 -12.41 2.88 -9.92
N TRP A 157 -13.34 3.62 -10.51
CA TRP A 157 -14.52 4.15 -9.83
C TRP A 157 -15.37 3.06 -9.13
N PRO A 158 -15.64 1.89 -9.76
CA PRO A 158 -16.40 0.83 -9.09
C PRO A 158 -15.65 0.24 -7.88
N LEU A 159 -14.34 0.02 -8.00
CA LEU A 159 -13.48 -0.52 -6.93
C LEU A 159 -13.26 0.49 -5.79
N ALA A 160 -13.15 1.78 -6.12
CA ALA A 160 -13.02 2.87 -5.15
C ALA A 160 -14.32 3.07 -4.35
N ARG A 161 -15.48 2.92 -5.00
CA ARG A 161 -16.80 2.91 -4.33
C ARG A 161 -16.94 1.71 -3.38
N TRP A 162 -16.40 0.55 -3.77
CA TRP A 162 -16.50 -0.68 -2.99
C TRP A 162 -15.70 -0.64 -1.67
N ASN A 163 -14.59 0.11 -1.62
CA ASN A 163 -13.71 0.15 -0.45
C ASN A 163 -13.97 1.34 0.50
N GLY A 164 -14.92 2.24 0.18
CA GLY A 164 -15.26 3.40 1.01
C GLY A 164 -14.11 4.38 1.28
N SER A 165 -12.96 4.23 0.62
CA SER A 165 -11.77 5.06 0.84
C SER A 165 -11.64 6.10 -0.26
N PRO A 166 -11.53 7.40 0.07
CA PRO A 166 -11.20 8.42 -0.91
C PRO A 166 -9.74 8.19 -1.34
N TRP A 167 -9.57 7.55 -2.49
CA TRP A 167 -8.27 7.43 -3.14
C TRP A 167 -7.69 8.84 -3.35
N PRO A 168 -6.51 9.17 -2.81
CA PRO A 168 -5.90 10.49 -2.98
C PRO A 168 -5.49 10.80 -4.43
N GLY A 169 -5.62 9.81 -5.31
CA GLY A 169 -5.37 9.92 -6.75
C GLY A 169 -6.62 9.95 -7.62
N SER A 170 -7.82 9.99 -7.02
CA SER A 170 -9.05 10.20 -7.77
C SER A 170 -9.05 11.62 -8.35
N CYS A 171 -8.50 11.75 -9.54
CA CYS A 171 -8.76 12.83 -10.50
C CYS A 171 -8.93 14.23 -9.88
N ALA A 172 -7.93 14.70 -9.14
CA ALA A 172 -7.60 16.10 -9.23
C ALA A 172 -6.41 16.20 -10.19
N PRO A 173 -6.57 16.71 -11.42
CA PRO A 173 -5.49 17.51 -11.94
C PRO A 173 -5.36 18.63 -10.92
N ARG A 174 -4.39 18.51 -9.99
CA ARG A 174 -3.81 19.70 -9.38
C ARG A 174 -3.00 20.35 -10.49
N CYS A 175 -3.77 20.85 -11.47
CA CYS A 175 -3.41 21.79 -12.49
C CYS A 175 -2.66 22.87 -11.74
N ASN A 176 -1.38 22.98 -12.03
CA ASN A 176 -0.63 24.23 -12.05
C ASN A 176 -1.42 25.41 -11.45
N ARG A 177 -1.46 25.49 -10.12
CA ARG A 177 -2.01 26.64 -9.38
C ARG A 177 -0.91 27.27 -8.53
N TYR A 178 0.28 27.39 -9.13
CA TYR A 178 1.32 28.32 -8.70
C TYR A 178 1.60 29.35 -9.81
N GLY A 179 0.61 29.62 -10.66
CA GLY A 179 0.73 30.55 -11.77
C GLY A 179 -0.64 30.97 -12.29
N SER A 180 -1.33 31.84 -11.54
CA SER A 180 -2.34 32.76 -12.08
C SER A 180 -2.96 33.60 -10.95
N ARG A 181 -2.23 34.62 -10.52
CA ARG A 181 -2.80 35.87 -9.97
C ARG A 181 -1.74 36.97 -10.00
N SER A 182 -1.45 37.44 -11.20
CA SER A 182 -1.34 38.87 -11.53
C SER A 182 -0.63 39.00 -12.86
N LEU A 183 -1.20 39.85 -13.70
CA LEU A 183 -0.67 40.22 -14.99
C LEU A 183 0.70 40.88 -14.81
N SER A 184 1.69 40.44 -15.57
CA SER A 184 2.62 41.36 -16.20
C SER A 184 3.26 40.69 -17.41
N ARG A 185 3.13 41.35 -18.55
CA ARG A 185 3.70 40.94 -19.83
C ARG A 185 5.22 40.77 -19.71
N ARG A 186 5.75 39.89 -20.57
CA ARG A 186 7.16 39.78 -20.98
C ARG A 186 8.10 39.15 -19.94
N ARG A 187 8.34 37.84 -20.11
CA ARG A 187 9.67 37.25 -20.45
C ARG A 187 9.63 35.74 -20.22
N CYS A 188 9.16 35.01 -21.23
CA CYS A 188 9.86 33.78 -21.61
C CYS A 188 11.17 34.23 -22.25
N PHE A 189 12.25 34.28 -21.48
CA PHE A 189 13.60 34.34 -22.05
C PHE A 189 14.61 33.86 -21.00
N VAL A 190 15.13 32.65 -21.25
CA VAL A 190 16.55 32.24 -21.14
C VAL A 190 17.50 33.09 -20.27
N GLY A 191 18.21 32.41 -19.37
CA GLY A 191 19.41 32.88 -18.64
C GLY A 191 19.45 32.20 -17.26
N LEU A 192 20.28 31.21 -16.93
CA LEU A 192 21.74 31.04 -17.04
C LEU A 192 22.52 32.12 -16.25
N SER A 193 23.09 31.65 -15.12
CA SER A 193 24.27 32.14 -14.40
C SER A 193 24.15 33.28 -13.36
N ARG A 194 24.96 33.07 -12.30
CA ARG A 194 25.34 33.93 -11.15
C ARG A 194 24.33 33.94 -10.00
N GLY A 195 24.69 33.68 -8.75
CA GLY A 195 25.92 34.03 -8.02
C GLY A 195 25.47 34.84 -6.79
N ASP A 196 26.18 34.70 -5.67
CA ASP A 196 26.07 35.49 -4.43
C ASP A 196 25.10 34.96 -3.35
N TYR A 197 25.71 34.27 -2.38
CA TYR A 197 25.24 34.16 -0.99
C TYR A 197 25.96 35.24 -0.15
N PRO A 198 25.32 35.84 0.86
CA PRO A 198 26.05 36.58 1.90
C PRO A 198 26.88 35.64 2.80
#